data_AF-A0A1A8WNQ9-F1
#
_entry.id   AF-A0A1A8WNQ9-F1
#
_cell.length_a   1.000
_cell.length_b   1.000
_cell.length_c   1.000
_cell.angle_alpha   90.00
_cell.angle_beta   90.00
_cell.angle_gamma   90.00
#
_symmetry.space_group_name_H-M   'P 1'
#
loop_
_entity.id
_entity.type
_entity.pdbx_description
1 polymer ?
#
loop_
_entity_poly.entity_id
_entity_poly.type
_entity_poly.pdbx_seq_one_letter_code
_entity_poly.pdbx_strand_id
1 'polypeptide(L)'
;MFFTYVVRPGEAPEGRGPQFEPFWDFFMNFNLRVGFLIQFISYTLLVCSITLLGKNPLGILNFLRALPGTVGNAPMPLVFLSIGGFLLGTLLIMSFLQLTEDDSSIKQSRGYRAGTKFLLQATSMGTVSWSLSLICLMASSYYFDDPWMEEKIGAGSSWILYFSSRLIDAFCLFLYGSGCFFLEVYHSEGAGEAWGWLCGMCFIATSFVEVLALTLYNSAMFESLDWFYCVFLGVSLIASSIWGILFEPISHRYDVKLTQSAMRNEYYKSRNAMAYYGPAVVTANGELDIEASTENATTCK
;
A
#
# COMPACT_ATOMS: atom_id res chain seq x y z
N MET A 1 -1.66 30.54 -34.17
CA MET A 1 -1.18 29.18 -33.86
C MET A 1 -0.65 29.22 -32.43
N PHE A 2 -1.44 28.75 -31.45
CA PHE A 2 -1.02 28.77 -30.05
C PHE A 2 -0.07 27.61 -29.81
N PHE A 3 1.22 27.92 -29.61
CA PHE A 3 2.20 26.94 -29.15
C PHE A 3 1.89 26.61 -27.68
N THR A 4 1.29 25.44 -27.45
CA THR A 4 1.19 24.85 -26.12
C THR A 4 2.56 24.29 -25.75
N TYR A 5 3.32 25.05 -24.96
CA TYR A 5 4.54 24.56 -24.35
C TYR A 5 4.19 23.52 -23.27
N VAL A 6 4.36 22.25 -23.60
CA VAL A 6 4.31 21.16 -22.60
C VAL A 6 5.67 21.14 -21.89
N VAL A 7 5.76 21.81 -20.74
CA VAL A 7 6.96 21.80 -19.90
C VAL A 7 7.09 20.43 -19.22
N ARG A 8 8.24 19.78 -19.36
CA ARG A 8 8.49 18.45 -18.78
C ARG A 8 8.55 18.50 -17.25
N PRO A 9 8.18 17.43 -16.54
CA PRO A 9 8.38 17.32 -15.09
C PRO A 9 9.87 17.50 -14.76
N GLY A 10 10.23 18.52 -13.97
CA GLY A 10 11.60 18.78 -13.51
C GLY A 10 12.11 20.22 -13.67
N GLU A 11 11.46 21.05 -14.49
CA GLU A 11 11.97 22.41 -14.82
C GLU A 11 11.33 23.55 -14.01
N ALA A 12 10.37 23.27 -13.13
CA ALA A 12 9.73 24.30 -12.31
C ALA A 12 10.54 24.55 -11.03
N PRO A 13 10.86 25.81 -10.68
CA PRO A 13 11.56 26.11 -9.43
C PRO A 13 10.75 25.63 -8.22
N GLU A 14 11.41 25.02 -7.24
CA GLU A 14 10.77 24.58 -6.00
C GLU A 14 10.34 25.80 -5.18
N GLY A 15 9.05 25.90 -4.86
CA GLY A 15 8.57 26.83 -3.83
C GLY A 15 9.05 26.40 -2.44
N ARG A 16 9.14 27.34 -1.47
CA ARG A 16 9.44 27.01 -0.07
C ARG A 16 8.36 26.08 0.48
N GLY A 17 8.67 24.79 0.58
CA GLY A 17 7.82 23.80 1.25
C GLY A 17 7.93 23.84 2.76
N PRO A 18 7.04 23.14 3.48
CA PRO A 18 7.23 22.86 4.89
C PRO A 18 8.59 22.15 5.06
N GLN A 19 9.48 22.74 5.86
CA GLN A 19 10.73 22.11 6.25
C GLN A 19 10.41 21.13 7.37
N PHE A 20 10.30 19.85 7.04
CA PHE A 20 10.26 18.81 8.07
C PHE A 20 11.63 18.64 8.69
N GLU A 21 11.68 18.25 9.96
CA GLU A 21 12.94 17.85 10.57
C GLU A 21 13.49 16.62 9.83
N PRO A 22 14.83 16.47 9.69
CA PRO A 22 15.45 15.42 8.89
C PRO A 22 14.99 14.00 9.25
N PHE A 23 14.61 13.77 10.50
CA PHE A 23 14.07 12.50 10.98
C PHE A 23 12.72 12.16 10.33
N TRP A 24 11.80 13.13 10.28
CA TRP A 24 10.48 12.94 9.68
C TRP A 24 10.58 12.81 8.17
N ASP A 25 11.47 13.57 7.53
CA ASP A 25 11.75 13.43 6.10
C ASP A 25 12.33 12.04 5.78
N PHE A 26 13.23 11.52 6.62
CA PHE A 26 13.73 10.15 6.47
C PHE A 26 12.65 9.10 6.72
N PHE A 27 11.79 9.27 7.72
CA PHE A 27 10.73 8.30 7.99
C PHE A 27 9.69 8.26 6.85
N MET A 28 9.31 9.42 6.33
CA MET A 28 8.26 9.54 5.32
C MET A 28 8.66 8.99 3.94
N ASN A 29 9.96 8.98 3.61
CA ASN A 29 10.48 8.55 2.31
C ASN A 29 10.82 7.04 2.22
N PHE A 30 10.61 6.26 3.28
CA PHE A 30 11.01 4.84 3.35
C PHE A 30 9.84 3.92 3.74
N ASN A 31 8.63 4.46 3.75
CA ASN A 31 7.43 3.82 4.26
C ASN A 31 7.03 2.55 3.49
N LEU A 32 7.12 2.54 2.16
CA LEU A 32 6.73 1.38 1.33
C LEU A 32 7.68 0.20 1.53
N ARG A 33 8.99 0.45 1.37
CA ARG A 33 10.00 -0.61 1.49
C ARG A 33 10.10 -1.15 2.91
N VAL A 34 10.04 -0.26 3.91
CA VAL A 34 10.07 -0.66 5.32
C VAL A 34 8.79 -1.41 5.68
N GLY A 35 7.65 -0.99 5.15
CA GLY A 35 6.37 -1.67 5.34
C GLY A 35 6.40 -3.14 4.89
N PHE A 36 6.80 -3.40 3.64
CA PHE A 36 6.91 -4.78 3.13
C PHE A 36 8.01 -5.60 3.83
N LEU A 37 9.16 -4.98 4.13
CA LEU A 37 10.24 -5.66 4.88
C LEU A 37 9.78 -6.09 6.27
N ILE A 38 9.04 -5.24 6.98
CA ILE A 38 8.50 -5.57 8.29
C ILE A 38 7.47 -6.69 8.18
N GLN A 39 6.59 -6.68 7.16
CA GLN A 39 5.68 -7.80 6.92
C GLN A 39 6.43 -9.11 6.64
N PHE A 40 7.52 -9.08 5.86
CA PHE A 40 8.34 -10.26 5.59
C PHE A 40 9.07 -10.77 6.85
N ILE A 41 9.65 -9.89 7.65
CA ILE A 41 10.27 -10.26 8.94
C ILE A 41 9.21 -10.84 9.88
N SER A 42 8.03 -10.25 9.92
CA SER A 42 6.90 -10.74 10.73
C SER A 42 6.44 -12.13 10.29
N TYR A 43 6.35 -12.36 8.99
CA TYR A 43 6.06 -13.67 8.41
C TYR A 43 7.10 -14.71 8.82
N THR A 44 8.39 -14.40 8.69
CA THR A 44 9.45 -15.35 9.07
C THR A 44 9.44 -15.66 10.56
N LEU A 45 9.20 -14.67 11.42
CA LEU A 45 9.01 -14.87 12.86
C LEU A 45 7.79 -15.75 13.17
N LEU A 46 6.66 -15.55 12.47
CA LEU A 46 5.47 -16.38 12.64
C LEU A 46 5.75 -17.83 12.25
N VAL A 47 6.38 -18.07 11.10
CA VAL A 47 6.76 -19.42 10.65
C VAL A 47 7.72 -20.06 11.65
N CYS A 48 8.75 -19.35 12.10
CA CYS A 48 9.68 -19.84 13.13
C CYS A 48 8.97 -20.16 14.45
N SER A 49 7.96 -19.36 14.85
CA SER A 49 7.16 -19.67 16.04
C SER A 49 6.44 -21.00 15.91
N ILE A 50 5.85 -21.25 14.75
CA ILE A 50 5.06 -22.45 14.45
C ILE A 50 5.96 -23.67 14.31
N THR A 51 7.14 -23.53 13.69
CA THR A 51 8.09 -24.65 13.51
C THR A 51 8.63 -25.17 14.83
N LEU A 52 8.81 -24.29 15.82
CA LEU A 52 9.24 -24.67 17.18
C LEU A 52 8.25 -25.62 17.89
N LEU A 53 6.97 -25.69 17.48
CA LEU A 53 5.99 -26.66 18.00
C LEU A 53 6.15 -28.09 17.44
N GLY A 54 6.90 -28.28 16.35
CA GLY A 54 7.25 -29.59 15.79
C GLY A 54 6.13 -30.41 15.13
N LYS A 55 4.85 -30.08 15.30
CA LYS A 55 3.74 -30.90 14.75
C LYS A 55 3.30 -30.57 13.33
N ASN A 56 3.45 -29.31 12.87
CA ASN A 56 3.18 -28.91 11.48
C ASN A 56 3.81 -27.53 11.17
N PRO A 57 5.09 -27.48 10.75
CA PRO A 57 5.87 -26.23 10.67
C PRO A 57 5.34 -25.22 9.65
N LEU A 58 4.59 -25.67 8.63
CA LEU A 58 4.08 -24.82 7.54
C LEU A 58 2.57 -24.53 7.64
N GLY A 59 1.93 -24.90 8.75
CA GLY A 59 0.47 -24.79 8.91
C GLY A 59 0.00 -23.45 9.50
N ILE A 60 0.18 -22.34 8.76
CA ILE A 60 -0.20 -21.00 9.24
C ILE A 60 -1.71 -20.88 9.40
N LEU A 61 -2.50 -21.30 8.42
CA LEU A 61 -3.96 -21.19 8.46
C LEU A 61 -4.54 -22.02 9.59
N ASN A 62 -4.04 -23.23 9.80
CA ASN A 62 -4.46 -24.07 10.92
C ASN A 62 -4.02 -23.48 12.28
N PHE A 63 -2.85 -22.85 12.36
CA PHE A 63 -2.39 -22.19 13.58
C PHE A 63 -3.26 -20.97 13.95
N LEU A 64 -3.60 -20.13 12.96
CA LEU A 64 -4.43 -18.93 13.17
C LEU A 64 -5.88 -19.25 13.57
N ARG A 65 -6.33 -20.50 13.41
CA ARG A 65 -7.59 -20.98 13.96
C ARG A 65 -7.60 -20.98 15.49
N ALA A 66 -6.42 -20.94 16.10
CA ALA A 66 -6.26 -20.78 17.54
C ALA A 66 -6.90 -21.92 18.36
N LEU A 67 -6.69 -23.17 17.91
CA LEU A 67 -7.19 -24.35 18.60
C LEU A 67 -6.51 -24.51 19.98
N PRO A 68 -7.23 -25.00 21.01
CA PRO A 68 -6.68 -25.12 22.37
C PRO A 68 -5.35 -25.87 22.46
N GLY A 69 -5.16 -26.91 21.63
CA GLY A 69 -3.92 -27.70 21.59
C GLY A 69 -2.74 -27.07 20.82
N THR A 70 -2.99 -26.08 19.97
CA THR A 70 -1.94 -25.42 19.14
C THR A 70 -1.41 -24.15 19.79
N VAL A 71 -2.26 -23.42 20.52
CA VAL A 71 -1.94 -22.12 21.10
C VAL A 71 -1.11 -22.26 22.39
N GLY A 72 -1.46 -23.21 23.27
CA GLY A 72 -0.78 -23.38 24.56
C GLY A 72 0.69 -23.84 24.49
N ASN A 73 1.12 -24.34 23.34
CA ASN A 73 2.48 -24.86 23.14
C ASN A 73 3.39 -23.89 22.35
N ALA A 74 2.84 -22.80 21.82
CA ALA A 74 3.57 -21.83 21.01
C ALA A 74 4.21 -20.74 21.89
N PRO A 75 5.36 -20.16 21.48
CA PRO A 75 5.89 -18.96 22.14
C PRO A 75 4.99 -17.74 21.83
N MET A 76 3.88 -17.61 22.56
CA MET A 76 2.83 -16.60 22.33
C MET A 76 3.32 -15.15 22.25
N PRO A 77 4.34 -14.70 23.02
CA PRO A 77 4.91 -13.37 22.82
C PRO A 77 5.47 -13.15 21.41
N LEU A 78 6.10 -14.16 20.81
CA LEU A 78 6.66 -14.07 19.47
C LEU A 78 5.57 -14.03 18.40
N VAL A 79 4.49 -14.78 18.63
CA VAL A 79 3.28 -14.78 17.78
C VAL A 79 2.61 -13.40 17.83
N PHE A 80 2.39 -12.82 19.00
CA PHE A 80 1.82 -11.48 19.10
C PHE A 80 2.72 -10.41 18.49
N LEU A 81 4.04 -10.52 18.65
CA LEU A 81 5.00 -9.63 18.01
C LEU A 81 4.93 -9.74 16.48
N SER A 82 4.78 -10.96 15.94
CA SER A 82 4.63 -11.16 14.50
C SER A 82 3.34 -10.52 13.95
N ILE A 83 2.21 -10.67 14.63
CA ILE A 83 0.94 -10.05 14.20
C ILE A 83 0.99 -8.53 14.33
N GLY A 84 1.58 -8.03 15.42
CA GLY A 84 1.85 -6.60 15.60
C GLY A 84 2.75 -6.03 14.51
N GLY A 85 3.75 -6.80 14.07
CA GLY A 85 4.61 -6.44 12.94
C GLY A 85 3.87 -6.43 11.60
N PHE A 86 2.99 -7.39 11.33
CA PHE A 86 2.11 -7.33 10.15
C PHE A 86 1.26 -6.06 10.15
N LEU A 87 0.62 -5.73 11.27
CA LEU A 87 -0.17 -4.50 11.42
C LEU A 87 0.68 -3.24 11.19
N LEU A 88 1.84 -3.15 11.84
CA LEU A 88 2.75 -2.02 11.68
C LEU A 88 3.20 -1.87 10.22
N GLY A 89 3.55 -2.98 9.56
CA GLY A 89 3.89 -2.98 8.14
C GLY A 89 2.73 -2.52 7.25
N THR A 90 1.50 -2.97 7.50
CA THR A 90 0.32 -2.48 6.75
C THR A 90 0.09 -0.98 6.93
N LEU A 91 0.31 -0.44 8.13
CA LEU A 91 0.15 0.98 8.43
C LEU A 91 1.23 1.85 7.75
N LEU A 92 2.46 1.36 7.66
CA LEU A 92 3.53 2.05 6.92
C LEU A 92 3.24 2.09 5.41
N ILE A 93 2.73 1.01 4.84
CA ILE A 93 2.31 1.03 3.42
C ILE A 93 1.15 2.02 3.24
N MET A 94 0.23 2.08 4.20
CA MET A 94 -0.87 3.05 4.18
C MET A 94 -0.38 4.49 4.27
N SER A 95 0.64 4.79 5.09
CA SER A 95 1.21 6.13 5.20
C SER A 95 1.94 6.55 3.93
N PHE A 96 2.65 5.64 3.26
CA PHE A 96 3.22 5.89 1.93
C PHE A 96 2.14 6.35 0.92
N LEU A 97 1.00 5.68 0.92
CA LEU A 97 -0.08 5.97 -0.02
C LEU A 97 -0.72 7.34 0.22
N GLN A 98 -0.95 7.70 1.48
CA GLN A 98 -1.53 9.02 1.80
C GLN A 98 -0.63 10.16 1.30
N LEU A 99 0.68 10.02 1.47
CA LEU A 99 1.65 10.98 0.95
C LEU A 99 1.68 11.00 -0.59
N THR A 100 1.67 9.82 -1.21
CA THR A 100 1.69 9.70 -2.67
C THR A 100 0.42 10.30 -3.29
N GLU A 101 -0.76 10.04 -2.74
CA GLU A 101 -2.03 10.56 -3.29
C GLU A 101 -2.13 12.08 -3.22
N ASP A 102 -1.60 12.70 -2.16
CA ASP A 102 -1.56 14.15 -2.01
C ASP A 102 -0.61 14.81 -3.03
N ASP A 103 0.60 14.26 -3.20
CA ASP A 103 1.63 14.85 -4.08
C ASP A 103 1.34 14.62 -5.58
N SER A 104 0.71 13.51 -5.94
CA SER A 104 0.79 12.99 -7.30
C SER A 104 -0.44 13.21 -8.20
N SER A 105 -1.54 13.74 -7.63
CA SER A 105 -2.86 13.74 -8.26
C SER A 105 -2.95 14.47 -9.62
N ILE A 106 -2.00 15.37 -9.92
CA ILE A 106 -2.02 16.24 -11.10
C ILE A 106 -1.22 15.67 -12.30
N LYS A 107 -0.34 14.68 -12.11
CA LYS A 107 0.52 14.17 -13.21
C LYS A 107 0.48 12.67 -13.46
N GLN A 108 0.00 11.87 -12.52
CA GLN A 108 0.01 10.42 -12.70
C GLN A 108 -1.13 9.92 -13.59
N SER A 109 -0.84 8.85 -14.34
CA SER A 109 -1.78 8.20 -15.22
C SER A 109 -3.02 7.71 -14.45
N ARG A 110 -4.13 7.50 -15.16
CA ARG A 110 -5.35 6.95 -14.52
C ARG A 110 -5.09 5.57 -13.92
N GLY A 111 -4.24 4.76 -14.54
CA GLY A 111 -3.88 3.43 -14.05
C GLY A 111 -3.07 3.47 -12.76
N TYR A 112 -2.08 4.37 -12.65
CA TYR A 112 -1.31 4.53 -11.41
C TYR A 112 -2.21 4.94 -10.23
N ARG A 113 -3.12 5.90 -10.45
CA ARG A 113 -4.11 6.31 -9.44
C ARG A 113 -5.12 5.21 -9.08
N ALA A 114 -5.37 4.27 -9.98
CA ALA A 114 -6.15 3.08 -9.63
C ALA A 114 -5.30 2.16 -8.72
N GLY A 115 -4.01 2.01 -9.01
CA GLY A 115 -3.06 1.28 -8.19
C GLY A 115 -2.95 1.79 -6.76
N THR A 116 -2.86 3.11 -6.54
CA THR A 116 -2.84 3.71 -5.19
C THR A 116 -4.10 3.37 -4.41
N LYS A 117 -5.28 3.44 -5.05
CA LYS A 117 -6.57 3.09 -4.44
C LYS A 117 -6.70 1.61 -4.13
N PHE A 118 -6.21 0.73 -5.02
CA PHE A 118 -6.17 -0.70 -4.76
C PHE A 118 -5.29 -1.02 -3.55
N LEU A 119 -4.09 -0.42 -3.47
CA LEU A 119 -3.19 -0.60 -2.34
C LEU A 119 -3.78 0.00 -1.04
N LEU A 120 -4.49 1.12 -1.13
CA LEU A 120 -5.15 1.75 0.02
C LEU A 120 -6.27 0.85 0.56
N GLN A 121 -7.08 0.29 -0.33
CA GLN A 121 -8.10 -0.67 0.06
C GLN A 121 -7.49 -1.99 0.57
N ALA A 122 -6.35 -2.42 0.03
CA ALA A 122 -5.63 -3.58 0.53
C ALA A 122 -5.18 -3.35 1.97
N THR A 123 -4.50 -2.24 2.26
CA THR A 123 -4.03 -1.92 3.61
C THR A 123 -5.16 -1.77 4.62
N SER A 124 -6.32 -1.19 4.24
CA SER A 124 -7.49 -1.10 5.11
C SER A 124 -8.11 -2.47 5.40
N MET A 125 -8.22 -3.35 4.40
CA MET A 125 -8.68 -4.73 4.63
C MET A 125 -7.67 -5.55 5.45
N GLY A 126 -6.37 -5.36 5.21
CA GLY A 126 -5.30 -6.04 5.93
C GLY A 126 -5.27 -5.67 7.41
N THR A 127 -5.42 -4.39 7.75
CA THR A 127 -5.51 -3.95 9.16
C THR A 127 -6.69 -4.59 9.88
N VAL A 128 -7.86 -4.69 9.24
CA VAL A 128 -9.03 -5.37 9.81
C VAL A 128 -8.77 -6.87 9.97
N SER A 129 -8.24 -7.54 8.94
CA SER A 129 -7.97 -8.99 8.99
C SER A 129 -6.99 -9.36 10.10
N TRP A 130 -5.83 -8.69 10.16
CA TRP A 130 -4.81 -8.99 11.17
C TRP A 130 -5.27 -8.63 12.57
N SER A 131 -6.12 -7.60 12.73
CA SER A 131 -6.77 -7.29 14.01
C SER A 131 -7.74 -8.39 14.44
N LEU A 132 -8.53 -8.94 13.52
CA LEU A 132 -9.43 -10.07 13.83
C LEU A 132 -8.64 -11.35 14.18
N SER A 133 -7.54 -11.63 13.49
CA SER A 133 -6.62 -12.74 13.82
C SER A 133 -6.00 -12.56 15.21
N LEU A 134 -5.61 -11.32 15.56
CA LEU A 134 -5.13 -11.01 16.90
C LEU A 134 -6.19 -11.29 17.97
N ILE A 135 -7.43 -10.84 17.74
CA ILE A 135 -8.56 -11.07 18.64
C ILE A 135 -8.82 -12.58 18.79
N CYS A 136 -8.77 -13.35 17.70
CA CYS A 136 -8.96 -14.79 17.73
C CYS A 136 -7.92 -15.50 18.61
N LEU A 137 -6.64 -15.13 18.45
CA LEU A 137 -5.55 -15.68 19.26
C LEU A 137 -5.59 -15.21 20.72
N MET A 138 -5.90 -13.95 20.98
CA MET A 138 -6.07 -13.45 22.35
C MET A 138 -7.26 -14.12 23.05
N ALA A 139 -8.36 -14.33 22.34
CA ALA A 139 -9.51 -15.05 22.88
C ALA A 139 -9.09 -16.47 23.29
N SER A 140 -8.41 -17.20 22.40
CA SER A 140 -7.88 -18.56 22.66
C SER A 140 -6.92 -18.63 23.84
N SER A 141 -6.09 -17.60 24.05
CA SER A 141 -5.02 -17.62 25.06
C SER A 141 -5.46 -17.24 26.46
N TYR A 142 -6.53 -16.45 26.60
CA TYR A 142 -6.98 -15.92 27.89
C TYR A 142 -8.29 -16.52 28.40
N TYR A 143 -9.16 -17.02 27.51
CA TYR A 143 -10.55 -17.32 27.88
C TYR A 143 -10.98 -18.79 27.72
N PHE A 144 -10.21 -19.63 27.01
CA PHE A 144 -10.62 -21.01 26.72
C PHE A 144 -10.11 -22.08 27.71
N ASP A 145 -9.47 -21.67 28.81
CA ASP A 145 -9.25 -22.59 29.94
C ASP A 145 -10.53 -22.86 30.75
N ASP A 146 -11.60 -22.09 30.52
CA ASP A 146 -12.87 -22.23 31.25
C ASP A 146 -13.85 -23.15 30.49
N PRO A 147 -14.22 -24.34 31.03
CA PRO A 147 -15.12 -25.30 30.38
C PRO A 147 -16.47 -24.71 29.97
N TRP A 148 -16.91 -23.66 30.66
CA TRP A 148 -18.14 -22.94 30.40
C TRP A 148 -18.13 -22.14 29.09
N MET A 149 -16.98 -21.57 28.70
CA MET A 149 -16.84 -20.80 27.46
C MET A 149 -16.82 -21.72 26.23
N GLU A 150 -16.22 -22.90 26.34
CA GLU A 150 -16.20 -23.90 25.28
C GLU A 150 -17.61 -24.40 24.93
N GLU A 151 -18.46 -24.60 25.96
CA GLU A 151 -19.85 -25.05 25.83
C GLU A 151 -20.79 -23.98 25.21
N LYS A 152 -20.54 -22.69 25.43
CA LYS A 152 -21.43 -21.60 24.99
C LYS A 152 -20.97 -20.85 23.75
N ILE A 153 -19.67 -20.78 23.48
CA ILE A 153 -19.07 -19.95 22.41
C ILE A 153 -18.23 -20.81 21.43
N GLY A 154 -17.66 -21.92 21.90
CA GLY A 154 -16.38 -22.45 21.41
C GLY A 154 -16.30 -23.05 20.02
N ALA A 155 -17.41 -23.49 19.42
CA ALA A 155 -17.35 -24.08 18.07
C ALA A 155 -17.74 -23.10 16.95
N GLY A 156 -18.76 -22.26 17.17
CA GLY A 156 -19.37 -21.45 16.10
C GLY A 156 -18.78 -20.04 15.98
N SER A 157 -18.64 -19.32 17.10
CA SER A 157 -18.25 -17.90 17.07
C SER A 157 -16.77 -17.72 16.69
N SER A 158 -15.87 -18.50 17.30
CA SER A 158 -14.44 -18.51 16.97
C SER A 158 -14.20 -18.90 15.51
N TRP A 159 -14.99 -19.84 14.99
CA TRP A 159 -14.95 -20.22 13.58
C TRP A 159 -15.36 -19.08 12.65
N ILE A 160 -16.46 -18.38 12.95
CA ILE A 160 -16.93 -17.25 12.14
C ILE A 160 -15.90 -16.11 12.13
N LEU A 161 -15.29 -15.81 13.29
CA LEU A 161 -14.24 -14.80 13.39
C LEU A 161 -13.00 -15.17 12.57
N TYR A 162 -12.53 -16.41 12.71
CA TYR A 162 -11.44 -16.94 11.90
C TYR A 162 -11.74 -16.89 10.41
N PHE A 163 -12.88 -17.44 9.98
CA PHE A 163 -13.28 -17.49 8.58
C PHE A 163 -13.41 -16.09 7.98
N SER A 164 -14.03 -15.16 8.71
CA SER A 164 -14.19 -13.77 8.27
C SER A 164 -12.84 -13.06 8.17
N SER A 165 -11.94 -13.27 9.15
CA SER A 165 -10.57 -12.73 9.12
C SER A 165 -9.82 -13.18 7.87
N ARG A 166 -9.77 -14.49 7.61
CA ARG A 166 -9.04 -15.08 6.49
C ARG A 166 -9.67 -14.74 5.14
N LEU A 167 -11.00 -14.67 5.06
CA LEU A 167 -11.67 -14.23 3.84
C LEU A 167 -11.33 -12.76 3.50
N ILE A 168 -11.30 -11.88 4.50
CA ILE A 168 -10.87 -10.49 4.31
C ILE A 168 -9.37 -10.44 3.92
N ASP A 169 -8.53 -11.30 4.49
CA ASP A 169 -7.10 -11.41 4.12
C ASP A 169 -6.94 -11.83 2.65
N ALA A 170 -7.73 -12.80 2.19
CA ALA A 170 -7.70 -13.22 0.80
C ALA A 170 -8.05 -12.07 -0.15
N PHE A 171 -9.07 -11.26 0.17
CA PHE A 171 -9.37 -10.05 -0.60
C PHE A 171 -8.25 -9.01 -0.50
N CYS A 172 -7.64 -8.84 0.67
CA CYS A 172 -6.49 -7.99 0.88
C CYS A 172 -5.31 -8.39 -0.04
N LEU A 173 -4.97 -9.67 -0.09
CA LEU A 173 -3.90 -10.20 -0.96
C LEU A 173 -4.21 -9.97 -2.44
N PHE A 174 -5.44 -10.21 -2.87
CA PHE A 174 -5.86 -9.91 -4.24
C PHE A 174 -5.66 -8.44 -4.61
N LEU A 175 -6.02 -7.54 -3.69
CA LEU A 175 -5.85 -6.09 -3.86
C LEU A 175 -4.38 -5.66 -3.78
N TYR A 176 -3.55 -6.29 -2.95
CA TYR A 176 -2.09 -6.07 -2.95
C TYR A 176 -1.48 -6.42 -4.30
N GLY A 177 -1.82 -7.59 -4.85
CA GLY A 177 -1.35 -8.00 -6.17
C GLY A 177 -1.76 -7.03 -7.26
N SER A 178 -3.04 -6.62 -7.25
CA SER A 178 -3.56 -5.63 -8.19
C SER A 178 -2.87 -4.26 -8.02
N GLY A 179 -2.69 -3.80 -6.79
CA GLY A 179 -2.04 -2.53 -6.45
C GLY A 179 -0.60 -2.47 -6.94
N CYS A 180 0.22 -3.48 -6.62
CA CYS A 180 1.60 -3.56 -7.09
C CYS A 180 1.69 -3.59 -8.62
N PHE A 181 0.81 -4.34 -9.29
CA PHE A 181 0.74 -4.39 -10.74
C PHE A 181 0.41 -3.02 -11.36
N PHE A 182 -0.65 -2.37 -10.89
CA PHE A 182 -1.09 -1.09 -11.44
C PHE A 182 -0.09 0.04 -11.15
N LEU A 183 0.54 0.04 -9.97
CA LEU A 183 1.57 1.03 -9.65
C LEU A 183 2.78 0.88 -10.57
N GLU A 184 3.26 -0.34 -10.79
CA GLU A 184 4.45 -0.58 -11.59
C GLU A 184 4.22 -0.33 -13.09
N VAL A 185 3.20 -0.96 -13.69
CA VAL A 185 2.98 -0.91 -15.15
C VAL A 185 2.58 0.48 -15.63
N TYR A 186 1.94 1.26 -14.77
CA TYR A 186 1.48 2.60 -15.13
C TYR A 186 2.38 3.73 -14.59
N HIS A 187 3.52 3.39 -14.00
CA HIS A 187 4.59 4.33 -13.70
C HIS A 187 5.48 4.49 -14.94
N SER A 188 5.80 5.74 -15.32
CA SER A 188 6.51 6.02 -16.59
C SER A 188 7.95 5.51 -16.65
N GLU A 189 8.59 5.35 -15.49
CA GLU A 189 10.00 4.98 -15.33
C GLU A 189 10.18 3.83 -14.32
N GLY A 190 9.14 3.02 -14.09
CA GLY A 190 9.12 1.98 -13.03
C GLY A 190 10.37 1.06 -13.01
N ALA A 191 10.55 0.31 -11.91
CA ALA A 191 11.61 -0.68 -11.77
C ALA A 191 11.63 -1.75 -12.89
N GLY A 192 10.49 -1.95 -13.55
CA GLY A 192 10.28 -2.76 -14.74
C GLY A 192 8.93 -3.47 -14.68
N GLU A 193 8.17 -3.47 -15.78
CA GLU A 193 6.83 -4.07 -15.85
C GLU A 193 6.78 -5.54 -15.39
N ALA A 194 7.88 -6.28 -15.59
CA ALA A 194 8.03 -7.67 -15.13
C ALA A 194 7.85 -7.83 -13.62
N TRP A 195 8.30 -6.85 -12.81
CA TRP A 195 8.09 -6.86 -11.35
C TRP A 195 6.62 -6.69 -10.98
N GLY A 196 5.89 -5.85 -11.71
CA GLY A 196 4.46 -5.65 -11.53
C GLY A 196 3.70 -6.95 -11.77
N TRP A 197 4.02 -7.65 -12.86
CA TRP A 197 3.46 -8.97 -13.16
C TRP A 197 3.84 -10.03 -12.13
N LEU A 198 5.11 -10.08 -11.71
CA LEU A 198 5.60 -11.02 -10.71
C LEU A 198 4.84 -10.86 -9.39
N CYS A 199 4.85 -9.65 -8.82
CA CYS A 199 4.14 -9.35 -7.56
C CYS A 199 2.64 -9.60 -7.70
N GLY A 200 2.02 -9.18 -8.81
CA GLY A 200 0.61 -9.40 -9.09
C GLY A 200 0.23 -10.87 -9.09
N MET A 201 0.97 -11.69 -9.86
CA MET A 201 0.70 -13.13 -9.98
C MET A 201 0.93 -13.86 -8.66
N CYS A 202 2.00 -13.52 -7.93
CA CYS A 202 2.29 -14.13 -6.63
C CYS A 202 1.15 -13.88 -5.62
N PHE A 203 0.75 -12.63 -5.43
CA PHE A 203 -0.31 -12.28 -4.47
C PHE A 203 -1.69 -12.81 -4.87
N ILE A 204 -2.03 -12.79 -6.16
CA ILE A 204 -3.28 -13.38 -6.65
C ILE A 204 -3.29 -14.89 -6.45
N ALA A 205 -2.16 -15.57 -6.68
CA ALA A 205 -2.02 -16.99 -6.39
C ALA A 205 -2.17 -17.28 -4.88
N THR A 206 -1.55 -16.49 -4.00
CA THR A 206 -1.72 -16.62 -2.54
C THR A 206 -3.18 -16.47 -2.14
N SER A 207 -3.86 -15.43 -2.64
CA SER A 207 -5.28 -15.17 -2.39
C SER A 207 -6.16 -16.35 -2.82
N PHE A 208 -5.92 -16.86 -4.03
CA PHE A 208 -6.69 -17.99 -4.56
C PHE A 208 -6.50 -19.26 -3.72
N VAL A 209 -5.27 -19.55 -3.28
CA VAL A 209 -5.00 -20.70 -2.41
C VAL A 209 -5.66 -20.53 -1.05
N GLU A 210 -5.70 -19.32 -0.48
CA GLU A 210 -6.41 -19.06 0.78
C GLU A 210 -7.92 -19.32 0.66
N VAL A 211 -8.56 -18.82 -0.40
CA VAL A 211 -9.99 -19.07 -0.66
C VAL A 211 -10.24 -20.57 -0.86
N LEU A 212 -9.38 -21.26 -1.62
CA LEU A 212 -9.49 -22.72 -1.79
C LEU A 212 -9.35 -23.45 -0.45
N ALA A 213 -8.38 -23.06 0.39
CA ALA A 213 -8.19 -23.65 1.71
C ALA A 213 -9.43 -23.48 2.60
N LEU A 214 -10.04 -22.29 2.59
CA LEU A 214 -11.26 -22.00 3.35
C LEU A 214 -12.46 -22.80 2.85
N THR A 215 -12.59 -23.02 1.54
CA THR A 215 -13.71 -23.82 0.97
C THR A 215 -13.54 -25.32 1.17
N LEU A 216 -12.31 -25.82 1.12
CA LEU A 216 -11.97 -27.25 1.25
C LEU A 216 -11.55 -27.63 2.67
N TYR A 217 -11.91 -26.82 3.65
CA TYR A 217 -11.44 -26.88 5.03
C TYR A 217 -11.66 -28.22 5.74
N ASN A 218 -12.80 -28.91 5.51
CA ASN A 218 -13.09 -30.22 6.12
C ASN A 218 -12.58 -31.42 5.30
N SER A 219 -11.76 -31.18 4.27
CA SER A 219 -11.21 -32.23 3.42
C SER A 219 -9.75 -32.54 3.77
N ALA A 220 -9.29 -33.73 3.39
CA ALA A 220 -7.88 -34.10 3.51
C ALA A 220 -6.93 -33.17 2.71
N MET A 221 -7.46 -32.42 1.73
CA MET A 221 -6.67 -31.47 0.94
C MET A 221 -6.30 -30.20 1.71
N PHE A 222 -7.00 -29.89 2.82
CA PHE A 222 -6.74 -28.67 3.59
C PHE A 222 -5.29 -28.57 4.07
N GLU A 223 -4.72 -29.67 4.58
CA GLU A 223 -3.34 -29.68 5.07
C GLU A 223 -2.35 -29.32 3.96
N SER A 224 -2.55 -29.84 2.75
CA SER A 224 -1.71 -29.48 1.61
C SER A 224 -1.88 -28.03 1.17
N LEU A 225 -3.12 -27.51 1.20
CA LEU A 225 -3.42 -26.13 0.83
C LEU A 225 -2.86 -25.12 1.84
N ASP A 226 -2.83 -25.47 3.13
CA ASP A 226 -2.20 -24.65 4.16
C ASP A 226 -0.69 -24.51 3.91
N TRP A 227 -0.02 -25.60 3.53
CA TRP A 227 1.40 -25.56 3.17
C TRP A 227 1.65 -24.71 1.91
N PHE A 228 0.82 -24.87 0.88
CA PHE A 228 0.90 -24.05 -0.32
C PHE A 228 0.66 -22.57 -0.01
N TYR A 229 -0.32 -22.26 0.84
CA TYR A 229 -0.59 -20.90 1.28
C TYR A 229 0.64 -20.29 1.96
N CYS A 230 1.24 -21.00 2.92
CA CYS A 230 2.45 -20.58 3.60
C CYS A 230 3.58 -20.26 2.61
N VAL A 231 3.88 -21.19 1.70
CA VAL A 231 4.93 -21.00 0.68
C VAL A 231 4.62 -19.81 -0.23
N PHE A 232 3.41 -19.71 -0.76
CA PHE A 232 3.04 -18.61 -1.66
C PHE A 232 3.04 -17.26 -0.96
N LEU A 233 2.58 -17.19 0.30
CA LEU A 233 2.65 -15.96 1.08
C LEU A 233 4.10 -15.52 1.28
N GLY A 234 5.00 -16.45 1.60
CA GLY A 234 6.43 -16.18 1.70
C GLY A 234 7.02 -15.64 0.40
N VAL A 235 6.73 -16.28 -0.74
CA VAL A 235 7.20 -15.83 -2.06
C VAL A 235 6.66 -14.43 -2.41
N SER A 236 5.37 -14.19 -2.16
CA SER A 236 4.72 -12.89 -2.39
C SER A 236 5.38 -11.77 -1.58
N LEU A 237 5.64 -12.02 -0.29
CA LEU A 237 6.30 -11.05 0.59
C LEU A 237 7.77 -10.81 0.23
N ILE A 238 8.50 -11.83 -0.22
CA ILE A 238 9.87 -11.66 -0.73
C ILE A 238 9.87 -10.79 -1.99
N ALA A 239 9.02 -11.14 -2.95
CA ALA A 239 8.88 -10.41 -4.20
C ALA A 239 8.51 -8.94 -3.96
N SER A 240 7.52 -8.69 -3.09
CA SER A 240 7.07 -7.34 -2.76
C SER A 240 8.08 -6.55 -1.94
N SER A 241 8.88 -7.19 -1.09
CA SER A 241 9.97 -6.53 -0.36
C SER A 241 11.08 -6.07 -1.30
N ILE A 242 11.49 -6.93 -2.24
CA ILE A 242 12.49 -6.56 -3.25
C ILE A 242 11.93 -5.46 -4.16
N TRP A 243 10.69 -5.62 -4.61
CA TRP A 243 10.00 -4.62 -5.41
C TRP A 243 9.93 -3.27 -4.69
N GLY A 244 9.53 -3.24 -3.41
CA GLY A 244 9.47 -2.02 -2.61
C GLY A 244 10.82 -1.31 -2.49
N ILE A 245 11.92 -2.07 -2.33
CA ILE A 245 13.29 -1.52 -2.30
C ILE A 245 13.68 -0.85 -3.63
N LEU A 246 13.22 -1.41 -4.76
CA LEU A 246 13.53 -0.89 -6.09
C LEU A 246 12.60 0.25 -6.52
N PHE A 247 11.29 0.09 -6.31
CA PHE A 247 10.25 0.97 -6.78
C PHE A 247 10.18 2.27 -6.00
N GLU A 248 10.22 2.25 -4.66
CA GLU A 248 10.05 3.45 -3.83
C GLU A 248 11.10 4.55 -4.11
N PRO A 249 12.41 4.26 -4.28
CA PRO A 249 13.38 5.27 -4.67
C PRO A 249 13.12 5.85 -6.07
N ILE A 250 12.64 5.03 -6.99
CA ILE A 250 12.31 5.44 -8.35
C ILE A 250 11.07 6.34 -8.32
N SER A 251 10.03 5.96 -7.59
CA SER A 251 8.81 6.78 -7.46
C SER A 251 9.14 8.15 -6.87
N HIS A 252 9.93 8.21 -5.78
CA HIS A 252 10.33 9.48 -5.19
C HIS A 252 11.23 10.35 -6.08
N ARG A 253 12.07 9.74 -6.92
CA ARG A 253 12.93 10.50 -7.85
C ARG A 253 12.12 11.22 -8.93
N TYR A 254 11.05 10.59 -9.40
CA TYR A 254 10.21 11.11 -10.49
C TYR A 254 8.90 11.74 -10.01
N ASP A 255 8.62 11.69 -8.71
CA ASP A 255 7.51 12.40 -8.11
C ASP A 255 7.72 13.91 -8.11
N VAL A 256 6.64 14.62 -8.39
CA VAL A 256 6.61 16.08 -8.39
C VAL A 256 6.03 16.52 -7.07
N LYS A 257 6.88 17.01 -6.17
CA LYS A 257 6.48 17.54 -4.86
C LYS A 257 5.33 18.54 -4.97
N LEU A 258 4.43 18.58 -3.97
CA LEU A 258 3.33 19.54 -3.87
C LEU A 258 3.77 20.99 -4.11
N THR A 259 4.96 21.34 -3.63
CA THR A 259 5.54 22.69 -3.76
C THR A 259 5.83 23.07 -5.19
N GLN A 260 6.25 22.11 -6.01
CA GLN A 260 6.42 22.27 -7.45
C GLN A 260 5.07 22.25 -8.17
N SER A 261 4.07 21.51 -7.68
CA SER A 261 2.75 21.42 -8.31
C SER A 261 1.92 22.71 -8.12
N ALA A 262 1.98 23.34 -6.94
CA ALA A 262 1.34 24.61 -6.63
C ALA A 262 1.98 25.79 -7.40
N MET A 263 3.32 25.91 -7.35
CA MET A 263 4.07 26.89 -8.15
C MET A 263 3.84 26.68 -9.64
N ARG A 264 3.72 25.44 -10.11
CA ARG A 264 3.39 25.14 -11.50
C ARG A 264 1.98 25.58 -11.86
N ASN A 265 1.01 25.43 -10.96
CA ASN A 265 -0.37 25.86 -11.21
C ASN A 265 -0.46 27.39 -11.27
N GLU A 266 0.26 28.09 -10.40
CA GLU A 266 0.40 29.56 -10.45
C GLU A 266 1.20 30.02 -11.67
N TYR A 267 2.27 29.32 -12.04
CA TYR A 267 3.07 29.59 -13.24
C TYR A 267 2.27 29.38 -14.54
N TYR A 268 1.42 28.35 -14.60
CA TYR A 268 0.51 28.16 -15.74
C TYR A 268 -0.60 29.21 -15.76
N LYS A 269 -1.15 29.59 -14.60
CA LYS A 269 -2.11 30.71 -14.51
C LYS A 269 -1.46 32.02 -14.94
N SER A 270 -0.23 32.31 -14.54
CA SER A 270 0.49 33.54 -14.90
C SER A 270 0.92 33.55 -16.36
N ARG A 271 1.39 32.43 -16.91
CA ARG A 271 1.68 32.32 -18.36
C ARG A 271 0.44 32.40 -19.22
N ASN A 272 -0.65 31.76 -18.82
CA ASN A 272 -1.91 31.89 -19.53
C ASN A 272 -2.45 33.32 -19.43
N ALA A 273 -2.34 33.97 -18.27
CA ALA A 273 -2.65 35.39 -18.13
C ALA A 273 -1.79 36.25 -19.07
N MET A 274 -0.47 36.03 -19.15
CA MET A 274 0.40 36.73 -20.11
C MET A 274 0.04 36.45 -21.57
N ALA A 275 -0.48 35.26 -21.88
CA ALA A 275 -0.97 34.94 -23.23
C ALA A 275 -2.32 35.62 -23.56
N TYR A 276 -3.18 35.84 -22.56
CA TYR A 276 -4.45 36.55 -22.70
C TYR A 276 -4.30 38.08 -22.71
N TYR A 277 -3.37 38.62 -21.92
CA TYR A 277 -3.13 40.06 -21.82
C TYR A 277 -2.04 40.56 -22.80
N GLY A 278 -1.34 39.64 -23.49
CA GLY A 278 -0.24 39.97 -24.38
C GLY A 278 0.96 40.58 -23.64
N PRO A 279 2.08 40.84 -24.34
CA PRO A 279 3.14 41.68 -23.78
C PRO A 279 2.57 43.07 -23.49
N ALA A 280 3.04 43.71 -22.43
CA ALA A 280 2.69 45.10 -22.12
C ALA A 280 2.89 45.96 -23.37
N VAL A 281 1.87 46.70 -23.78
CA VAL A 281 2.01 47.69 -24.86
C VAL A 281 2.84 48.82 -24.28
N VAL A 282 4.06 48.95 -24.80
CA VAL A 282 5.02 49.95 -24.34
C VAL A 282 5.18 50.98 -25.44
N THR A 283 5.16 52.25 -25.08
CA THR A 283 5.52 53.34 -26.01
C THR A 283 6.97 53.19 -26.47
N ALA A 284 7.35 53.85 -27.56
CA ALA A 284 8.72 53.84 -28.10
C ALA A 284 9.80 54.28 -27.09
N ASN A 285 9.41 54.90 -25.98
CA ASN A 285 10.27 55.37 -24.90
C ASN A 285 10.34 54.38 -23.71
N GLY A 286 9.64 53.24 -23.76
CA GLY A 286 9.67 52.22 -22.71
C GLY A 286 8.70 52.42 -21.55
N GLU A 287 7.75 53.37 -21.66
CA GLU A 287 6.69 53.59 -20.68
C GLU A 287 5.41 52.81 -21.02
N LEU A 288 4.72 52.31 -20.00
CA LEU A 288 3.46 51.54 -20.12
C LEU A 288 2.35 52.40 -20.73
N ASP A 289 1.88 52.01 -21.91
CA ASP A 289 0.80 52.71 -22.62
C ASP A 289 -0.57 52.21 -22.14
N ILE A 290 -1.13 52.94 -21.17
CA ILE A 290 -2.38 52.56 -20.51
C ILE A 290 -3.57 52.69 -21.46
N GLU A 291 -3.56 53.64 -22.40
CA GLU A 291 -4.68 53.87 -23.31
C GLU A 291 -4.82 52.73 -24.34
N ALA A 292 -3.72 52.32 -24.98
CA ALA A 292 -3.72 51.20 -25.92
C ALA A 292 -4.04 49.84 -25.26
N SER A 293 -3.71 49.68 -23.97
CA SER A 293 -4.03 48.46 -23.21
C SER A 293 -5.54 48.30 -22.95
N THR A 294 -6.29 49.40 -22.87
CA THR A 294 -7.75 49.35 -22.64
C THR A 294 -8.55 48.99 -23.89
N GLU A 295 -8.07 49.32 -25.09
CA GLU A 295 -8.73 48.92 -26.35
C GLU A 295 -8.66 47.40 -26.59
N ASN A 296 -7.53 46.77 -26.25
CA ASN A 296 -7.36 45.31 -26.37
C ASN A 296 -8.22 44.53 -25.36
N ALA A 297 -8.58 45.13 -24.22
CA ALA A 297 -9.44 44.48 -23.22
C ALA A 297 -10.92 44.45 -23.64
N THR A 298 -11.39 45.41 -24.46
CA THR A 298 -12.79 45.49 -24.89
C THR A 298 -13.12 44.61 -26.10
N THR A 299 -12.11 44.21 -26.87
CA THR A 299 -12.22 43.32 -28.04
C THR A 299 -12.22 41.83 -27.67
N CYS A 300 -11.81 41.48 -26.44
CA CYS A 300 -11.87 40.13 -25.87
C CYS A 300 -13.15 39.89 -25.05
N LYS A 301 -14.33 39.97 -25.70
CA LYS A 301 -15.59 39.43 -25.17
C LYS A 301 -15.97 38.14 -25.89
#